data_AF-A0A0N4Y3C9-F1
#
_entry.id   AF-A0A0N4Y3C9-F1
#
_cell.length_a   1.000
_cell.length_b   1.000
_cell.length_c   1.000
_cell.angle_alpha   90.00
_cell.angle_beta   90.00
_cell.angle_gamma   90.00
#
_symmetry.space_group_name_H-M   'P 1'
#
loop_
_entity.id
_entity.type
_entity.pdbx_description
1 polymer ?
#
loop_
_entity_poly.entity_id
_entity_poly.type
_entity_poly.pdbx_seq_one_letter_code
_entity_poly.pdbx_strand_id
1 'polypeptide(L)'
;MEESLEDRVAAIEKVLGIDEATDPYSQPLSERLTHIEFCENLIRQRVDLLKEFEERLQVVLKTDKVALVSQQEKQLSDIAQDVQTSLERWKEYTMDLEKFKTEYFAVISALRERIDEMEKAIALAEC
;
A
#
# COMPACT_ATOMS: atom_id res chain seq x y z
N MET A 1 -15.02 -8.58 29.15
CA MET A 1 -14.62 -10.00 29.10
C MET A 1 -15.52 -10.64 28.08
N GLU A 2 -15.01 -10.95 26.89
CA GLU A 2 -15.74 -11.74 25.91
C GLU A 2 -15.80 -13.18 26.45
N GLU A 3 -17.01 -13.72 26.55
CA GLU A 3 -17.25 -15.11 26.96
C GLU A 3 -16.64 -16.04 25.90
N SER A 4 -15.87 -17.06 26.32
CA SER A 4 -15.17 -17.95 25.39
C SER A 4 -16.19 -18.69 24.51
N LEU A 5 -15.78 -19.05 23.28
CA LEU A 5 -16.60 -19.89 22.41
C LEU A 5 -16.97 -21.21 23.08
N GLU A 6 -16.06 -21.76 23.89
CA GLU A 6 -16.28 -22.99 24.66
C GLU A 6 -17.36 -22.80 25.73
N ASP A 7 -17.34 -21.68 26.45
CA ASP A 7 -18.34 -21.36 27.49
C ASP A 7 -19.74 -21.23 26.88
N ARG A 8 -19.83 -20.63 25.68
CA ARG A 8 -21.08 -20.45 24.95
C ARG A 8 -21.61 -21.76 24.38
N VAL A 9 -20.73 -22.65 23.92
CA VAL A 9 -21.11 -24.00 23.46
C VAL A 9 -21.62 -24.82 24.64
N ALA A 10 -20.91 -24.82 25.77
CA ALA A 10 -21.33 -25.52 26.97
C ALA A 10 -22.68 -25.02 27.52
N ALA A 11 -22.94 -23.71 27.45
CA ALA A 11 -24.23 -23.14 27.83
C ALA A 11 -25.37 -23.61 26.90
N ILE A 12 -25.11 -23.73 25.60
CA ILE A 12 -26.09 -24.22 24.61
C ILE A 12 -26.37 -25.72 24.83
N GLU A 13 -25.34 -26.54 25.00
CA GLU A 13 -25.48 -27.98 25.26
C GLU A 13 -26.29 -28.24 26.53
N LYS A 14 -26.04 -27.46 27.59
CA LYS A 14 -26.80 -27.50 28.84
C LYS A 14 -28.26 -27.12 28.67
N VAL A 15 -28.56 -26.11 27.85
CA VAL A 15 -29.95 -25.69 27.55
C VAL A 15 -30.68 -26.74 26.70
N LEU A 16 -29.96 -27.42 25.80
CA LEU A 16 -30.50 -28.46 24.93
C LEU A 16 -30.57 -29.84 25.59
N GLY A 17 -30.05 -30.00 26.81
CA GLY A 17 -30.00 -31.29 27.50
C GLY A 17 -29.19 -32.34 26.75
N ILE A 18 -28.20 -31.93 25.96
CA ILE A 18 -27.31 -32.82 25.21
C ILE A 18 -26.21 -33.26 26.17
N ASP A 19 -26.45 -34.34 26.90
CA ASP A 19 -25.44 -35.04 27.72
C ASP A 19 -25.14 -36.40 27.07
N GLU A 20 -23.89 -36.89 27.13
CA GLU A 20 -23.46 -38.15 26.49
C GLU A 20 -24.29 -39.36 26.93
N ALA A 21 -25.00 -39.26 28.05
CA ALA A 21 -25.86 -40.30 28.61
C ALA A 21 -27.36 -40.22 28.21
N THR A 22 -27.79 -39.21 27.44
CA THR A 22 -29.22 -38.98 27.15
C THR A 22 -29.64 -39.66 25.85
N ASP A 23 -30.52 -40.67 25.93
CA ASP A 23 -31.13 -41.27 24.74
C ASP A 23 -32.07 -40.24 24.08
N PRO A 24 -31.82 -39.82 22.82
CA PRO A 24 -32.67 -38.84 22.13
C PRO A 24 -34.13 -39.29 21.95
N TYR A 25 -34.44 -40.56 22.22
CA TYR A 25 -35.79 -41.12 22.17
C TYR A 25 -36.47 -41.26 23.55
N SER A 26 -35.76 -41.02 24.66
CA SER A 26 -36.35 -41.08 26.01
C SER A 26 -37.14 -39.83 26.39
N GLN A 27 -36.95 -38.73 25.66
CA GLN A 27 -37.68 -37.47 25.88
C GLN A 27 -39.08 -37.51 25.25
N PRO A 28 -40.10 -36.93 25.91
CA PRO A 28 -41.42 -36.72 25.32
C PRO A 28 -41.34 -36.01 23.97
N LEU A 29 -42.21 -36.40 23.03
CA LEU A 29 -42.25 -35.84 21.67
C LEU A 29 -42.41 -34.30 21.67
N SER A 30 -43.10 -33.74 22.67
CA SER A 30 -43.28 -32.31 22.87
C SER A 30 -41.97 -31.58 23.19
N GLU A 31 -41.11 -32.17 24.02
CA GLU A 31 -39.80 -31.58 24.38
C GLU A 31 -38.85 -31.63 23.19
N ARG A 32 -38.86 -32.73 22.45
CA ARG A 32 -38.10 -32.86 21.20
C ARG A 32 -38.53 -31.82 20.16
N LEU A 33 -39.83 -31.55 20.05
CA LEU A 33 -40.35 -30.52 19.16
C LEU A 33 -39.86 -29.12 19.59
N THR A 34 -39.90 -28.80 20.88
CA THR A 34 -39.40 -27.51 21.38
C THR A 34 -37.90 -27.32 21.16
N HIS A 35 -37.10 -28.38 21.27
CA HIS A 35 -35.66 -28.33 20.95
C HIS A 35 -35.41 -28.07 19.47
N ILE A 36 -36.18 -28.72 18.58
CA ILE A 36 -36.08 -28.50 17.13
C ILE A 36 -36.44 -27.05 16.80
N GLU A 37 -37.53 -26.52 17.36
CA GLU A 37 -37.94 -25.13 17.15
C GLU A 37 -36.89 -24.12 17.63
N PHE A 38 -36.26 -24.38 18.78
CA PHE A 38 -35.16 -23.56 19.30
C PHE A 38 -33.95 -23.57 18.36
N CYS A 39 -33.51 -24.76 17.91
CA CYS A 39 -32.42 -24.90 16.96
C CYS A 39 -32.74 -24.23 15.62
N GLU A 40 -33.97 -24.36 15.13
CA GLU A 40 -34.41 -23.70 13.89
C GLU A 40 -34.34 -22.17 14.00
N ASN A 41 -34.76 -21.61 15.14
CA ASN A 41 -34.67 -20.18 15.39
C ASN A 41 -33.21 -19.70 15.45
N LEU A 42 -32.31 -20.46 16.11
CA LEU A 42 -30.87 -20.14 16.12
C LEU A 42 -30.25 -20.20 14.72
N ILE A 43 -30.62 -21.20 13.91
CA ILE A 43 -30.15 -21.31 12.53
C ILE A 43 -30.60 -20.11 11.71
N ARG A 44 -31.86 -19.69 11.82
CA ARG A 44 -32.38 -18.49 11.12
C ARG A 44 -31.61 -17.24 11.53
N GLN A 45 -31.40 -17.00 12.83
CA GLN A 45 -30.64 -15.86 13.32
C GLN A 45 -29.18 -15.85 12.79
N ARG A 46 -28.53 -17.02 12.76
CA ARG A 46 -27.16 -17.14 12.22
C ARG A 46 -27.11 -16.89 10.72
N VAL A 47 -28.11 -17.35 9.97
CA VAL A 47 -28.23 -17.08 8.53
C VAL A 47 -28.36 -15.58 8.28
N ASP A 48 -29.16 -14.86 9.06
CA ASP A 48 -29.32 -13.41 8.88
C ASP A 48 -28.04 -12.64 9.24
N LEU A 49 -27.32 -13.03 10.31
CA LEU A 49 -26.01 -12.47 10.63
C LEU A 49 -24.97 -12.71 9.53
N LEU A 50 -24.97 -13.90 8.92
CA LEU A 50 -24.08 -14.20 7.79
C LEU A 50 -24.39 -13.35 6.56
N LYS A 51 -25.67 -13.08 6.27
CA LYS A 51 -26.05 -12.15 5.19
C LYS A 51 -25.57 -10.74 5.46
N GLU A 52 -25.78 -10.21 6.67
CA GLU A 52 -25.28 -8.88 7.04
C GLU A 52 -23.76 -8.79 6.97
N PHE A 53 -23.07 -9.86 7.40
CA PHE A 53 -21.62 -9.94 7.30
C PHE A 53 -21.15 -9.92 5.85
N GLU A 54 -21.77 -10.71 4.96
CA GLU A 54 -21.47 -10.73 3.53
C GLU A 54 -21.69 -9.34 2.88
N GLU A 55 -22.81 -8.69 3.16
CA GLU A 55 -23.09 -7.34 2.65
C GLU A 55 -22.02 -6.32 3.07
N ARG A 56 -21.59 -6.35 4.34
CA ARG A 56 -20.51 -5.49 4.84
C ARG A 56 -19.17 -5.85 4.23
N LEU A 57 -18.90 -7.15 4.06
CA LEU A 57 -17.68 -7.64 3.45
C LEU A 57 -17.54 -7.11 2.02
N GLN A 58 -18.61 -7.13 1.23
CA GLN A 58 -18.64 -6.57 -0.13
C GLN A 58 -18.33 -5.07 -0.16
N VAL A 59 -18.78 -4.30 0.84
CA VAL A 59 -18.48 -2.86 0.95
C VAL A 59 -17.02 -2.61 1.33
N VAL A 60 -16.46 -3.41 2.23
CA VAL A 60 -15.08 -3.28 2.71
C VAL A 60 -14.08 -3.77 1.66
N LEU A 61 -14.34 -4.93 1.07
CA LEU A 61 -13.45 -5.57 0.12
C LEU A 61 -13.55 -5.03 -1.29
N LYS A 62 -14.32 -3.95 -1.57
CA LYS A 62 -14.50 -3.29 -2.88
C LYS A 62 -13.25 -3.48 -3.75
N THR A 63 -13.24 -4.59 -4.49
CA THR A 63 -11.98 -5.21 -4.91
C THR A 63 -11.33 -4.36 -6.00
N ASP A 64 -12.18 -3.62 -6.71
CA ASP A 64 -11.84 -2.56 -7.65
C ASP A 64 -10.97 -1.46 -7.02
N LYS A 65 -11.22 -1.06 -5.77
CA LYS A 65 -10.41 -0.04 -5.09
C LYS A 65 -9.04 -0.58 -4.72
N VAL A 66 -8.97 -1.82 -4.25
CA VAL A 66 -7.68 -2.47 -3.94
C VAL A 66 -6.86 -2.65 -5.21
N ALA A 67 -7.48 -3.12 -6.30
CA ALA A 67 -6.84 -3.23 -7.60
C ALA A 67 -6.37 -1.87 -8.14
N LEU A 68 -7.18 -0.81 -7.96
CA LEU A 68 -6.79 0.55 -8.34
C LEU A 68 -5.58 1.05 -7.55
N VAL A 69 -5.52 0.79 -6.25
CA VAL A 69 -4.35 1.16 -5.42
C VAL A 69 -3.09 0.44 -5.91
N SER A 70 -3.16 -0.87 -6.17
CA SER A 70 -2.03 -1.61 -6.72
C SER A 70 -1.59 -1.10 -8.10
N GLN A 71 -2.54 -0.70 -8.96
CA GLN A 71 -2.23 -0.08 -10.24
C GLN A 71 -1.54 1.28 -10.07
N GLN A 72 -2.06 2.13 -9.17
CA GLN A 72 -1.50 3.45 -8.88
C GLN A 72 -0.11 3.35 -8.26
N GLU A 73 0.13 2.36 -7.41
CA GLU A 73 1.45 2.11 -6.81
C GLU A 73 2.50 1.78 -7.88
N LYS A 74 2.13 0.96 -8.87
CA LYS A 74 3.01 0.67 -10.01
C LYS A 74 3.31 1.93 -10.83
N GLN A 75 2.28 2.71 -11.17
CA GLN A 75 2.45 3.96 -11.91
C GLN A 75 3.34 4.96 -11.16
N LEU A 76 3.18 5.07 -9.84
CA LEU A 76 4.00 5.94 -9.01
C LEU A 76 5.46 5.48 -8.98
N SER A 77 5.69 4.17 -8.92
CA SER A 77 7.04 3.59 -9.00
C SER A 77 7.72 3.90 -10.32
N ASP A 78 7.00 3.77 -11.44
CA ASP A 78 7.54 4.07 -12.77
C ASP A 78 7.92 5.56 -12.88
N ILE A 79 7.03 6.46 -12.43
CA ILE A 79 7.30 7.92 -12.41
C ILE A 79 8.49 8.26 -11.51
N ALA A 80 8.58 7.64 -10.32
CA ALA A 80 9.69 7.87 -9.40
C ALA A 80 11.03 7.48 -10.04
N GLN A 81 11.07 6.35 -10.75
CA GLN A 81 12.26 5.89 -11.46
C GLN A 81 12.63 6.84 -12.62
N ASP A 82 11.65 7.33 -13.37
CA ASP A 82 11.86 8.29 -14.46
C ASP A 82 12.40 9.63 -13.95
N VAL A 83 11.85 10.13 -12.83
CA VAL A 83 12.34 11.35 -12.18
C VAL A 83 13.78 11.17 -11.71
N GLN A 84 14.09 10.06 -11.05
CA GLN A 84 15.44 9.77 -10.57
C GLN A 84 16.46 9.72 -11.71
N THR A 85 16.10 9.05 -12.81
CA THR A 85 16.95 8.96 -14.00
C THR A 85 17.16 10.31 -14.66
N SER A 86 16.10 11.13 -14.72
CA SER A 86 16.17 12.48 -15.29
C SER A 86 17.03 13.42 -14.45
N LEU A 87 16.96 13.31 -13.12
CA LEU A 87 17.79 14.09 -12.20
C LEU A 87 19.28 13.77 -12.35
N GLU A 88 19.64 12.49 -12.47
CA GLU A 88 21.05 12.12 -12.64
C GLU A 88 21.61 12.65 -13.97
N ARG A 89 20.84 12.53 -15.06
CA ARG A 89 21.22 13.13 -16.36
C ARG A 89 21.38 14.64 -16.27
N TRP A 90 20.48 15.33 -15.57
CA TRP A 90 20.57 16.78 -15.44
C TRP A 90 21.82 17.21 -14.64
N LYS A 91 22.18 16.43 -13.63
CA LYS A 91 23.42 16.62 -12.88
C LYS A 91 24.66 16.42 -13.75
N GLU A 92 24.69 15.37 -14.58
CA GLU A 92 25.75 15.16 -15.56
C GLU A 92 25.90 16.36 -16.51
N TYR A 93 24.81 16.82 -17.12
CA TYR A 93 24.84 18.00 -18.00
C TYR A 93 25.30 19.27 -17.30
N THR A 94 24.93 19.45 -16.03
CA THR A 94 25.35 20.62 -15.25
C THR A 94 26.85 20.58 -14.97
N MET A 95 27.40 19.41 -14.68
CA MET A 95 28.85 19.23 -14.50
C MET A 95 29.62 19.49 -15.80
N ASP A 96 29.13 18.97 -16.92
CA ASP A 96 29.74 19.21 -18.23
C ASP A 96 29.72 20.69 -18.60
N LEU A 97 28.62 21.40 -18.29
CA LEU A 97 28.51 22.83 -18.51
C LEU A 97 29.50 23.65 -17.68
N GLU A 98 29.68 23.32 -16.40
CA GLU A 98 30.67 23.99 -15.55
C GLU A 98 32.11 23.69 -15.98
N LYS A 99 32.37 22.47 -16.46
CA LYS A 99 33.66 22.13 -17.08
C LYS A 99 33.91 23.00 -18.32
N PHE A 100 32.95 23.03 -19.24
CA PHE A 100 33.03 23.86 -20.45
C PHE A 100 33.24 25.34 -20.11
N LYS A 101 32.50 25.87 -19.13
CA LYS A 101 32.65 27.26 -18.66
C LYS A 101 34.06 27.53 -18.13
N THR A 102 34.63 26.61 -17.37
CA THR A 102 36.00 26.72 -16.86
C THR A 102 37.02 26.75 -18.00
N GLU A 103 36.88 25.86 -18.98
CA GLU A 103 37.74 25.81 -20.18
C GLU A 103 37.63 27.10 -21.01
N TYR A 104 36.40 27.58 -21.22
CA TYR A 104 36.14 28.82 -21.94
C TYR A 104 36.85 30.02 -21.28
N PHE A 105 36.72 30.18 -19.96
CA PHE A 105 37.38 31.28 -19.25
C PHE A 105 38.90 31.17 -19.27
N ALA A 106 39.46 29.95 -19.21
CA ALA A 106 40.91 29.76 -19.33
C ALA A 106 41.43 30.24 -20.71
N VAL A 107 40.71 29.91 -21.79
CA VAL A 107 41.06 30.35 -23.15
C VAL A 107 40.96 31.88 -23.28
N ILE A 108 39.89 32.49 -22.76
CA ILE A 108 39.72 33.95 -22.80
C ILE A 108 40.85 34.66 -22.04
N SER A 109 41.24 34.16 -20.86
CA SER A 109 42.35 34.73 -20.10
C SER A 109 43.67 34.64 -20.87
N ALA A 110 43.98 33.48 -21.46
CA ALA A 110 45.20 33.30 -22.26
C ALA A 110 45.24 34.21 -23.50
N LEU A 111 44.09 34.42 -24.16
CA LEU A 111 43.99 35.34 -25.29
C LEU A 111 44.20 36.79 -24.86
N ARG A 112 43.68 37.20 -23.71
CA ARG A 112 43.89 38.55 -23.16
C ARG A 112 45.35 38.79 -22.81
N GLU A 113 45.99 37.86 -22.12
CA GLU A 113 47.42 37.96 -21.79
C GLU A 113 48.27 38.12 -23.07
N ARG A 114 47.97 37.35 -24.11
CA ARG A 114 48.67 37.46 -25.39
C ARG A 114 48.43 38.79 -26.11
N ILE A 115 47.23 39.35 -26.02
CA ILE A 115 46.93 40.68 -26.56
C ILE A 115 47.75 41.73 -25.80
N ASP A 116 47.75 41.70 -24.46
CA ASP A 116 48.52 42.63 -23.63
C ASP A 116 50.03 42.56 -23.92
N GLU A 117 50.58 41.35 -24.16
CA GLU A 117 51.97 41.15 -24.57
C GLU A 117 52.26 41.77 -25.94
N MET A 118 51.37 41.57 -26.93
CA MET A 118 51.52 42.16 -28.26
C MET A 118 51.45 43.70 -28.21
N GLU A 119 50.52 44.26 -27.43
CA GLU A 119 50.40 45.71 -27.24
C GLU A 119 51.68 46.32 -26.63
N LYS A 120 52.28 45.65 -25.62
CA LYS A 120 53.57 46.05 -25.06
C LYS A 120 54.71 46.00 -26.09
N ALA A 121 54.75 44.95 -26.90
CA ALA A 121 55.78 44.81 -27.94
C ALA A 121 55.67 45.88 -29.01
N ILE A 122 54.44 46.23 -29.44
CA ILE A 122 54.18 47.32 -30.38
C ILE A 122 54.65 48.66 -29.79
N ALA A 123 54.25 48.97 -28.56
CA ALA A 123 54.65 50.21 -27.90
C ALA A 123 56.17 50.38 -27.77
N LEU A 124 56.90 49.27 -27.58
CA LEU A 124 58.37 49.27 -27.56
C LEU A 124 59.00 49.46 -28.96
N ALA A 125 58.34 48.98 -30.02
CA ALA A 125 58.81 49.12 -31.39
C ALA A 125 58.51 50.50 -32.00
N GLU A 126 57.55 51.23 -31.45
CA GLU A 126 57.18 52.60 -31.85
C GLU A 126 57.99 53.70 -31.11
N CYS A 127 58.82 53.34 -30.12
CA CYS A 127 59.79 54.22 -29.45
C CYS A 127 61.15 54.23 -30.17
#